data_AF-A0A022R0X7-F1
#
_entry.id   AF-A0A022R0X7-F1
#
_cell.length_a   1.000
_cell.length_b   1.000
_cell.length_c   1.000
_cell.angle_alpha   90.00
_cell.angle_beta   90.00
_cell.angle_gamma   90.00
#
_symmetry.space_group_name_H-M   'P 1'
#
loop_
_entity.id
_entity.type
_entity.pdbx_description
1 polymer ?
#
loop_
_entity_poly.entity_id
_entity_poly.type
_entity_poly.pdbx_seq_one_letter_code
_entity_poly.pdbx_strand_id
1 'polypeptide(L)' 'IEAPIHSSNVMLYSKEKDVVSRVGHKTLENGKRVRYLIKTGEVIDSAENWKKAVKEKSTELALNA' A
#
# COMPACT_ATOMS: atom_id res chain seq x y z
N ILE A 1 -9.70 0.74 -22.14
CA ILE A 1 -10.26 1.91 -21.43
C ILE A 1 -10.45 1.50 -19.98
N GLU A 2 -10.05 2.34 -19.04
CA GLU A 2 -10.20 2.07 -17.61
C GLU A 2 -11.41 2.86 -17.09
N ALA A 3 -12.13 2.30 -16.12
CA ALA A 3 -13.32 2.91 -15.53
C ALA A 3 -13.23 2.89 -13.99
N PRO A 4 -13.81 3.87 -13.29
CA PRO A 4 -13.78 3.92 -11.85
C PRO A 4 -14.53 2.73 -11.23
N ILE A 5 -14.01 2.22 -10.12
CA ILE A 5 -14.63 1.18 -9.30
C ILE A 5 -14.80 1.68 -7.87
N HIS A 6 -15.89 1.27 -7.21
CA HIS A 6 -16.12 1.64 -5.82
C HIS A 6 -15.10 0.97 -4.90
N SER A 7 -14.57 1.71 -3.94
CA SER A 7 -13.47 1.27 -3.07
C SER A 7 -13.83 0.09 -2.15
N SER A 8 -15.12 -0.14 -1.87
CA SER A 8 -15.56 -1.31 -1.10
C SER A 8 -15.41 -2.63 -1.85
N ASN A 9 -15.21 -2.60 -3.17
CA ASN A 9 -15.12 -3.79 -4.01
C ASN A 9 -13.67 -4.29 -4.15
N VAL A 10 -12.71 -3.68 -3.45
CA VAL A 10 -11.28 -4.04 -3.51
C VAL A 10 -10.74 -4.43 -2.13
N MET A 11 -9.73 -5.30 -2.12
CA MET A 11 -9.05 -5.75 -0.90
C MET A 11 -7.53 -5.72 -1.09
N LEU A 12 -6.78 -5.55 0.00
CA LEU A 12 -5.32 -5.64 -0.03
C LEU A 12 -4.90 -7.10 -0.21
N TYR A 13 -3.91 -7.29 -1.09
CA TYR A 13 -3.38 -8.60 -1.48
C TYR A 13 -1.95 -8.76 -0.98
N SER A 14 -1.67 -9.86 -0.30
CA SER A 14 -0.30 -10.27 0.01
C SER A 14 0.29 -11.02 -1.18
N LYS A 15 1.37 -10.48 -1.75
CA LYS A 15 2.14 -11.16 -2.80
C LYS A 15 3.03 -12.28 -2.27
N GLU A 16 3.30 -12.29 -0.97
CA GLU A 16 4.16 -13.31 -0.35
C GLU A 16 3.38 -14.60 -0.08
N LYS A 17 2.11 -14.47 0.30
CA LYS A 17 1.25 -15.60 0.69
C LYS A 17 0.08 -15.84 -0.24
N ASP A 18 -0.01 -15.07 -1.32
CA ASP A 18 -1.06 -15.13 -2.34
C ASP A 18 -2.50 -15.10 -1.78
N VAL A 19 -2.72 -14.28 -0.76
CA VAL A 19 -4.00 -14.21 -0.05
C VAL A 19 -4.47 -12.76 0.11
N VAL A 20 -5.76 -12.54 -0.12
CA VAL A 20 -6.46 -11.31 0.22
C VAL A 20 -6.76 -11.22 1.72
N SER A 21 -6.52 -10.05 2.31
CA SER A 21 -6.78 -9.82 3.73
C SER A 21 -7.37 -8.44 4.02
N ARG A 22 -8.21 -8.39 5.06
CA ARG A 22 -8.62 -7.13 5.70
C ARG A 22 -7.42 -6.48 6.39
N VAL A 23 -7.57 -5.19 6.66
CA VAL A 23 -6.54 -4.35 7.27
C VAL A 23 -6.82 -4.12 8.76
N GLY A 24 -5.77 -4.20 9.57
CA GLY A 24 -5.75 -3.79 10.97
C GLY A 24 -4.76 -2.66 11.20
N HIS A 25 -4.77 -2.07 12.39
CA HIS A 25 -3.82 -1.02 12.80
C HIS A 25 -2.96 -1.51 13.97
N LYS A 26 -1.65 -1.26 13.89
CA LYS A 26 -0.70 -1.59 14.95
C LYS A 26 0.21 -0.40 15.21
N THR A 27 0.60 -0.19 16.47
CA THR A 27 1.64 0.77 16.84
C THR A 27 2.96 0.00 16.97
N LEU A 28 3.97 0.46 16.24
CA LEU A 28 5.33 -0.08 16.32
C LEU A 28 6.08 0.55 17.52
N GLU A 29 7.16 -0.09 17.95
CA GLU A 29 8.00 0.38 19.07
C GLU A 29 8.62 1.77 18.84
N ASN A 30 8.80 2.15 17.58
CA ASN A 30 9.24 3.49 17.18
C ASN A 30 8.13 4.57 17.27
N GLY A 31 6.97 4.25 17.86
CA GLY A 31 5.83 5.15 18.03
C GLY A 31 4.97 5.36 16.77
N LYS A 32 5.30 4.75 15.63
CA LYS A 32 4.53 4.91 14.39
C LYS A 32 3.34 3.96 14.33
N ARG A 33 2.19 4.50 13.93
CA ARG A 33 0.99 3.71 13.65
C ARG A 33 0.98 3.27 12.19
N VAL A 34 0.92 1.96 11.96
CA VAL A 34 0.97 1.33 10.64
C VAL A 34 -0.24 0.44 10.41
N ARG A 35 -0.59 0.23 9.15
CA ARG A 35 -1.54 -0.78 8.71
C ARG A 35 -0.85 -2.11 8.52
N TYR A 36 -1.54 -3.18 8.88
CA TYR A 36 -1.07 -4.55 8.68
C TYR A 36 -2.20 -5.45 8.15
N LEU A 37 -1.85 -6.53 7.46
CA LEU A 37 -2.80 -7.53 7.01
C LEU A 37 -3.18 -8.45 8.17
N ILE A 38 -4.46 -8.52 8.51
CA ILE A 38 -4.92 -9.30 9.68
C ILE A 38 -4.61 -10.79 9.53
N LYS A 39 -4.76 -11.36 8.32
CA LYS A 39 -4.52 -12.80 8.09
C LYS A 39 -3.05 -13.18 8.16
N THR A 40 -2.15 -12.30 7.72
CA THR A 40 -0.74 -12.65 7.49
C THR A 40 0.22 -12.00 8.48
N GLY A 41 -0.21 -10.92 9.15
CA GLY A 41 0.61 -10.12 10.05
C GLY A 41 1.55 -9.13 9.34
N GLU A 42 1.54 -9.09 8.01
CA GLU A 42 2.45 -8.26 7.21
C GLU A 42 2.14 -6.78 7.36
N VAL A 43 3.18 -5.97 7.60
CA VAL A 43 3.07 -4.50 7.69
C VAL A 43 3.12 -3.91 6.28
N ILE A 44 2.16 -3.04 5.97
CA ILE A 44 1.94 -2.51 4.62
C ILE A 44 2.57 -1.13 4.46
N ASP A 45 2.57 -0.33 5.52
CA ASP A 45 3.01 1.06 5.47
C ASP A 45 4.52 1.17 5.72
N SER A 46 5.25 1.78 4.79
CA SER A 46 6.66 2.15 4.95
C SER A 46 6.89 3.61 4.55
N ALA A 47 7.81 4.30 5.23
CA ALA A 47 8.17 5.68 4.90
C ALA A 47 8.96 5.79 3.58
N GLU A 48 9.57 4.70 3.16
CA GLU A 48 10.35 4.60 1.93
C GLU A 48 9.44 4.48 0.70
N ASN A 49 8.30 3.80 0.84
CA ASN A 49 7.31 3.66 -0.22
C ASN A 49 6.78 5.03 -0.68
N TRP A 50 6.58 5.98 0.24
CA TRP A 50 6.21 7.36 -0.10
C TRP A 50 7.27 8.06 -0.96
N LYS A 51 8.54 7.99 -0.53
CA LYS A 51 9.64 8.63 -1.28
C LYS A 51 9.78 8.03 -2.68
N LYS A 52 9.62 6.71 -2.78
CA LYS A 52 9.64 5.99 -4.06
C LYS A 52 8.51 6.44 -4.98
N ALA A 53 7.27 6.45 -4.48
CA ALA A 53 6.10 6.85 -5.27
C ALA A 53 6.20 8.30 -5.77
N VAL A 54 6.69 9.23 -4.94
CA VAL A 54 6.89 10.63 -5.37
C VAL A 54 7.93 10.74 -6.48
N LYS A 55 9.04 9.98 -6.38
CA LYS A 55 10.10 9.96 -7.40
C LYS A 55 9.64 9.31 -8.71
N GLU A 56 8.91 8.21 -8.63
CA GLU A 56 8.32 7.56 -9.82
C GLU A 56 7.35 8.52 -10.52
N LYS A 57 6.48 9.21 -9.77
CA LYS A 57 5.57 10.20 -10.34
C LYS A 57 6.30 11.38 -11.00
N SER A 58 7.39 11.88 -10.41
CA SER A 58 8.15 12.99 -10.99
C SER A 58 8.89 12.60 -12.27
N THR A 59 9.38 11.35 -12.33
CA THR A 59 10.07 10.83 -13.52
C THR A 59 9.10 10.54 -14.65
N GLU A 60 7.93 9.98 -14.36
CA GLU A 60 6.85 9.79 -15.33
C GLU A 60 6.37 11.12 -15.91
N LEU A 61 6.21 12.16 -15.07
CA LEU A 61 5.84 13.50 -15.55
C LEU A 61 6.88 14.10 -16.51
N ALA A 62 8.17 13.90 -16.23
CA ALA A 62 9.26 14.40 -17.07
C ALA A 62 9.42 13.64 -18.39
N LEU A 63 9.01 12.38 -18.45
CA LEU A 63 9.03 11.55 -19.67
C LEU A 63 7.85 11.81 -20.60
N ASN A 64 6.74 12.27 -20.04
CA ASN A 64 5.49 12.56 -20.75
C ASN A 64 5.28 14.06 -21.05
N ALA A 65 6.28 14.89 -20.75
CA ALA A 65 6.32 16.33 -21.05
C ALA A 65 7.23 16.59 -22.25
#